data_AF-A0A4R0XBC8-F1
#
_entry.id   AF-A0A4R0XBC8-F1
#
_cell.length_a   1.000
_cell.length_b   1.000
_cell.length_c   1.000
_cell.angle_alpha   90.00
_cell.angle_beta   90.00
_cell.angle_gamma   90.00
#
_symmetry.space_group_name_H-M   'P 1'
#
loop_
_entity.id
_entity.type
_entity.pdbx_description
1 polymer ?
#
loop_
_entity_poly.entity_id
_entity_poly.type
_entity_poly.pdbx_seq_one_letter_code
_entity_poly.pdbx_strand_id
1 'polypeptide(L)'
;MKLTDRTILPVPAEAAWRALNDPVVLEASLPGCKALKRLDDLHFESTVQIRVGPMAATFKSNVELSDLDPPRAYTISGMGRVGALGFANVTEHLQLEAQGNTTVL
;
A
#
# COMPACT_ATOMS: atom_id res chain seq x y z
N MET A 1 2.76 -14.03 9.51
CA MET A 1 2.28 -13.16 10.60
C MET A 1 1.07 -12.42 10.06
N LYS A 2 -0.05 -12.36 10.79
CA LYS A 2 -1.25 -11.61 10.38
C LYS A 2 -1.32 -10.36 11.25
N LEU A 3 -1.12 -9.20 10.64
CA LEU A 3 -1.26 -7.91 11.31
C LEU A 3 -2.61 -7.33 10.91
N THR A 4 -3.42 -6.93 11.88
CA THR A 4 -4.63 -6.16 11.62
C THR A 4 -4.46 -4.84 12.34
N ASP A 5 -4.46 -3.77 11.56
CA ASP A 5 -4.45 -2.40 12.07
C ASP A 5 -5.74 -1.70 11.62
N ARG A 6 -6.12 -0.64 12.33
CA ARG A 6 -7.27 0.20 11.98
C ARG A 6 -6.96 1.65 12.29
N THR A 7 -7.35 2.55 11.40
CA THR A 7 -7.17 3.98 11.59
C THR A 7 -8.38 4.78 11.11
N ILE A 8 -8.58 5.96 11.70
CA ILE A 8 -9.65 6.87 11.29
C ILE A 8 -9.06 7.93 10.38
N LEU A 9 -9.56 7.97 9.14
CA LEU A 9 -9.27 9.03 8.19
C LEU A 9 -10.32 10.14 8.33
N PRO A 10 -9.93 11.41 8.51
CA PRO A 10 -10.85 12.53 8.68
C PRO A 10 -11.45 13.01 7.35
N VAL A 11 -11.84 12.07 6.49
CA VAL A 11 -12.41 12.32 5.16
C VAL A 11 -13.49 11.28 4.83
N PRO A 12 -14.44 11.58 3.92
CA PRO A 12 -15.39 10.59 3.41
C PRO A 12 -14.73 9.43 2.64
N ALA A 13 -15.43 8.30 2.54
CA ALA A 13 -14.88 7.07 1.97
C ALA A 13 -14.41 7.25 0.52
N GLU A 14 -15.12 8.04 -0.29
CA GLU A 14 -14.74 8.33 -1.68
C GLU A 14 -13.45 9.16 -1.78
N ALA A 15 -13.19 10.03 -0.80
CA ALA A 15 -11.94 10.78 -0.73
C ALA A 15 -10.78 9.89 -0.28
N ALA A 16 -11.00 9.06 0.74
CA ALA A 16 -10.03 8.06 1.18
C ALA A 16 -9.68 7.09 0.04
N TRP A 17 -10.69 6.56 -0.67
CA TRP A 17 -10.50 5.65 -1.79
C TRP A 17 -9.68 6.27 -2.92
N ARG A 18 -9.99 7.51 -3.32
CA ARG A 18 -9.20 8.21 -4.35
C ARG A 18 -7.74 8.37 -3.93
N ALA A 19 -7.49 8.78 -2.68
CA ALA A 19 -6.14 8.91 -2.13
C ALA A 19 -5.36 7.58 -2.11
N LEU A 20 -6.03 6.49 -1.71
CA LEU A 20 -5.45 5.14 -1.67
C LEU A 20 -5.16 4.53 -3.04
N ASN A 21 -5.61 5.16 -4.13
CA ASN A 21 -5.35 4.72 -5.50
C ASN A 21 -4.60 5.79 -6.34
N ASP A 22 -4.16 6.88 -5.71
CA ASP A 22 -3.38 7.93 -6.35
C ASP A 22 -1.88 7.67 -6.12
N PRO A 23 -1.09 7.41 -7.18
CA PRO A 23 0.34 7.13 -7.05
C PRO A 23 1.13 8.23 -6.32
N VAL A 24 0.76 9.50 -6.51
CA VAL A 24 1.47 10.64 -5.89
C VAL A 24 1.21 10.65 -4.38
N VAL A 25 -0.04 10.42 -3.98
CA VAL A 25 -0.41 10.35 -2.56
C VAL A 25 0.22 9.12 -1.90
N LEU A 26 0.19 7.97 -2.56
CA LEU A 26 0.80 6.74 -2.07
C LEU A 26 2.32 6.89 -1.90
N GLU A 27 3.02 7.44 -2.89
CA GLU A 27 4.47 7.65 -2.82
C GLU A 27 4.85 8.58 -1.65
N ALA A 28 4.08 9.64 -1.43
CA ALA A 28 4.29 10.57 -0.32
C ALA A 28 3.99 9.96 1.05
N SER A 29 3.12 8.94 1.10
CA SER A 29 2.65 8.32 2.35
C SER A 29 3.51 7.12 2.79
N LEU A 30 4.22 6.49 1.85
CA LEU A 30 5.03 5.29 2.12
C LEU A 30 6.42 5.65 2.67
N PRO A 31 6.73 5.34 3.95
CA PRO A 31 8.02 5.67 4.53
C PRO A 31 9.17 5.01 3.77
N GLY A 32 10.13 5.82 3.33
CA GLY A 32 11.29 5.33 2.59
C GLY A 32 11.01 4.98 1.13
N CYS A 33 9.82 5.26 0.59
CA CYS A 33 9.56 5.12 -0.84
C CYS A 33 10.53 5.99 -1.65
N LYS A 34 11.13 5.40 -2.67
CA LYS A 34 12.05 6.05 -3.62
C LYS A 34 11.47 6.16 -5.01
N ALA A 35 10.54 5.28 -5.34
CA ALA A 35 9.78 5.30 -6.58
C ALA A 35 8.53 4.45 -6.41
N LEU A 36 7.40 4.95 -6.91
CA LEU A 36 6.18 4.18 -7.13
C LEU A 36 5.69 4.45 -8.56
N LYS A 37 5.71 3.43 -9.41
CA LYS A 37 5.29 3.52 -10.80
C LYS A 37 4.04 2.71 -11.01
N ARG A 38 2.96 3.36 -11.43
CA ARG A 38 1.77 2.69 -11.94
C ARG A 38 2.07 2.11 -13.33
N LEU A 39 1.85 0.81 -13.50
CA LEU A 39 2.00 0.13 -14.78
C LEU A 39 0.68 0.15 -15.55
N ASP A 40 -0.41 -0.17 -14.85
CA ASP A 40 -1.79 -0.11 -15.35
C ASP A 40 -2.76 0.13 -14.19
N ASP A 41 -4.05 -0.18 -14.37
CA ASP A 41 -5.04 0.08 -13.35
C ASP A 41 -4.91 -0.75 -12.07
N LEU A 42 -4.28 -1.92 -12.14
CA LEU A 42 -4.17 -2.90 -11.06
C LEU A 42 -2.72 -3.15 -10.62
N HIS A 43 -1.73 -2.78 -11.45
CA HIS A 43 -0.34 -3.15 -11.22
C HIS A 43 0.57 -1.93 -10.99
N PHE A 44 1.50 -2.09 -10.04
CA PHE A 44 2.51 -1.11 -9.71
C PHE A 44 3.89 -1.75 -9.55
N GLU A 45 4.93 -0.98 -9.81
CA GLU A 45 6.30 -1.26 -9.38
C GLU A 45 6.70 -0.28 -8.29
N SER A 46 7.30 -0.77 -7.21
CA SER A 46 7.77 0.08 -6.11
C SER A 46 9.23 -0.18 -5.75
N THR A 47 9.92 0.87 -5.31
CA THR A 47 11.23 0.78 -4.67
C THR A 47 11.16 1.46 -3.32
N VAL A 48 11.29 0.70 -2.24
CA VAL A 48 11.26 1.20 -0.85
C VAL A 48 12.61 0.93 -0.20
N GLN A 49 13.17 1.94 0.47
CA GLN A 49 14.40 1.82 1.22
C GLN A 49 14.13 2.03 2.71
N ILE A 50 14.35 0.98 3.50
CA ILE A 50 14.11 1.00 4.95
C ILE A 50 15.46 0.88 5.66
N ARG A 51 15.65 1.66 6.72
CA ARG A 51 16.81 1.50 7.62
C ARG A 51 16.39 0.68 8.83
N VAL A 52 17.08 -0.44 9.05
CA VAL A 52 16.92 -1.30 10.22
C VAL A 52 18.25 -1.33 10.94
N GLY A 53 18.36 -0.54 12.01
CA GLY A 53 19.64 -0.31 12.69
C GLY A 53 20.70 0.31 11.76
N PRO A 54 21.96 -0.18 11.77
CA PRO A 54 23.01 0.34 10.88
C PRO A 54 22.83 -0.11 9.42
N MET A 55 21.90 -1.02 9.13
CA MET A 55 21.71 -1.60 7.80
C MET A 55 20.62 -0.87 7.02
N ALA A 56 20.87 -0.63 5.72
CA ALA A 56 19.85 -0.20 4.77
C ALA A 56 19.42 -1.40 3.91
N ALA A 57 18.12 -1.65 3.85
CA ALA A 57 17.53 -2.66 2.96
C ALA A 57 16.74 -1.95 1.86
N THR A 58 16.94 -2.38 0.61
CA THR A 58 16.16 -1.91 -0.54
C THR A 58 15.25 -3.03 -1.01
N PHE A 59 13.96 -2.70 -1.06
CA PHE A 59 12.89 -3.58 -1.49
C PHE A 59 12.44 -3.10 -2.86
N LYS A 60 12.59 -3.97 -3.87
CA LYS A 60 11.97 -3.76 -5.18
C LYS A 60 10.85 -4.77 -5.33
N SER A 61 9.62 -4.30 -5.52
CA SER A 61 8.45 -5.17 -5.58
C SER A 61 7.52 -4.81 -6.73
N ASN A 62 6.85 -5.85 -7.23
CA ASN A 62 5.64 -5.73 -8.02
C ASN A 62 4.46 -5.79 -7.06
N VAL A 63 3.48 -4.93 -7.28
CA VAL A 63 2.24 -4.86 -6.52
C VAL A 63 1.07 -5.09 -7.46
N GLU A 64 0.13 -5.92 -7.03
CA GLU A 64 -1.12 -6.24 -7.73
C GLU A 64 -2.31 -5.94 -6.82
N LEU A 65 -3.34 -5.32 -7.38
CA LEU A 65 -4.64 -5.12 -6.77
C LEU A 65 -5.63 -6.14 -7.32
N SER A 66 -6.29 -6.89 -6.42
CA SER A 66 -7.30 -7.89 -6.78
C SER A 66 -8.57 -7.74 -5.92
N ASP A 67 -9.61 -8.51 -6.24
CA ASP A 67 -10.86 -8.57 -5.46
C ASP A 67 -11.49 -7.19 -5.24
N LEU A 68 -11.51 -6.36 -6.29
CA LEU A 68 -11.97 -4.99 -6.20
C LEU A 68 -13.46 -4.91 -5.86
N ASP A 69 -13.77 -4.13 -4.82
CA ASP A 69 -15.11 -3.71 -4.44
C ASP A 69 -15.10 -2.19 -4.16
N PRO A 70 -14.93 -1.33 -5.19
CA PRO A 70 -14.82 0.12 -4.98
C PRO A 70 -16.14 0.73 -4.47
N PRO A 71 -16.10 1.75 -3.59
CA PRO A 71 -14.92 2.34 -2.93
C PRO A 71 -14.63 1.71 -1.56
N ARG A 72 -14.93 0.42 -1.37
CA ARG A 72 -14.98 -0.23 -0.05
C ARG A 72 -13.81 -1.16 0.23
N ALA A 73 -13.32 -1.93 -0.74
CA ALA A 73 -12.28 -2.91 -0.44
C ALA A 73 -11.48 -3.35 -1.68
N TYR A 74 -10.27 -3.85 -1.43
CA TYR A 74 -9.50 -4.67 -2.36
C TYR A 74 -8.45 -5.49 -1.61
N THR A 75 -7.87 -6.47 -2.28
CA THR A 75 -6.67 -7.18 -1.83
C THR A 75 -5.44 -6.57 -2.49
N ILE A 76 -4.39 -6.32 -1.72
CA ILE A 76 -3.07 -5.89 -2.20
C ILE A 76 -2.12 -7.08 -2.08
N SER A 77 -1.48 -7.47 -3.17
CA SER A 77 -0.41 -8.46 -3.17
C SER A 77 0.91 -7.83 -3.61
N GLY A 78 1.92 -7.88 -2.75
CA GLY A 78 3.27 -7.38 -3.02
C GLY A 78 4.28 -8.53 -3.07
N MET A 79 5.02 -8.66 -4.16
CA MET A 79 6.09 -9.65 -4.33
C MET A 79 7.38 -8.95 -4.74
N GLY A 80 8.46 -9.18 -4.01
CA GLY A 80 9.70 -8.46 -4.29
C GLY A 80 10.96 -9.03 -3.66
N ARG A 81 12.10 -8.50 -4.11
CA ARG A 81 13.41 -8.85 -3.58
C ARG A 81 13.83 -7.85 -2.50
N VAL A 82 14.31 -8.38 -1.38
CA VAL A 82 14.84 -7.63 -0.23
C VAL A 82 16.36 -7.65 -0.29
N GLY A 83 16.95 -6.86 -1.19
CA GLY A 83 18.41 -6.81 -1.39
C GLY A 83 19.06 -8.21 -1.49
N ALA A 84 20.10 -8.43 -0.66
CA ALA A 84 20.80 -9.72 -0.54
C ALA A 84 20.10 -10.71 0.42
N LEU A 85 19.07 -10.27 1.16
CA LEU A 85 18.40 -11.07 2.20
C LEU A 85 17.36 -12.05 1.62
N GLY A 86 16.97 -11.92 0.35
CA GLY A 86 16.11 -12.87 -0.35
C GLY A 86 14.87 -12.23 -0.96
N PHE A 87 13.75 -12.97 -0.97
CA PHE A 87 12.46 -12.54 -1.51
C PHE A 87 11.42 -12.46 -0.40
N ALA A 88 10.48 -11.53 -0.53
CA ALA A 88 9.35 -11.36 0.37
C ALA A 88 8.05 -11.27 -0.44
N ASN A 89 7.02 -11.95 0.07
CA ASN A 89 5.66 -11.88 -0.43
C ASN A 89 4.77 -11.41 0.71
N VAL A 90 3.89 -10.46 0.43
CA VAL A 90 2.92 -9.91 1.37
C VAL A 90 1.57 -9.86 0.67
N THR A 91 0.52 -10.20 1.39
CA THR A 91 -0.86 -10.04 0.95
C THR A 91 -1.64 -9.38 2.07
N GLU A 92 -2.31 -8.27 1.76
CA GLU A 92 -3.10 -7.49 2.71
C GLU A 92 -4.52 -7.28 2.15
N HIS A 93 -5.51 -7.23 3.03
CA HIS A 93 -6.88 -6.88 2.66
C HIS A 93 -7.20 -5.50 3.20
N LEU A 94 -7.52 -4.58 2.29
CA LEU A 94 -7.91 -3.21 2.63
C LEU A 94 -9.44 -3.11 2.65
N GLN A 95 -9.98 -2.47 3.69
CA GLN A 95 -11.41 -2.18 3.81
C GLN A 95 -11.61 -0.74 4.26
N LEU A 96 -12.64 -0.08 3.73
CA LEU A 96 -13.11 1.24 4.13
C LEU A 96 -14.54 1.14 4.63
N GLU A 97 -14.76 1.62 5.85
CA GLU A 97 -16.08 1.73 6.46
C GLU A 97 -16.42 3.21 6.67
N ALA A 98 -17.44 3.70 5.96
CA ALA A 98 -17.88 5.08 6.06
C ALA A 98 -18.54 5.36 7.43
N GLN A 99 -18.11 6.42 8.11
CA GLN A 99 -18.67 6.91 9.36
C GLN A 99 -18.95 8.42 9.25
N GLY A 100 -20.07 8.76 8.61
CA GLY A 100 -20.45 10.14 8.33
C GLY A 100 -19.41 10.84 7.45
N ASN A 101 -18.73 11.85 8.01
CA ASN A 101 -17.67 12.59 7.33
C ASN A 101 -16.25 11.99 7.52
N THR A 102 -16.16 10.86 8.22
CA THR A 102 -14.89 10.14 8.47
C THR A 102 -14.98 8.74 7.89
N THR A 103 -13.83 8.08 7.78
CA THR A 103 -13.74 6.70 7.28
C THR A 103 -12.82 5.89 8.18
N VAL A 104 -13.24 4.69 8.56
CA VAL A 104 -12.34 3.71 9.17
C VAL A 104 -11.66 2.93 8.05
N LEU A 105 -10.33 2.97 8.03
CA LEU A 105 -9.46 2.12 7.22
C LEU A 105 -8.94 0.97 8.09
#